data_AF-A0A4Q6BJ77-F1
#
_entry.id   AF-A0A4Q6BJ77-F1
#
_cell.length_a   1.000
_cell.length_b   1.000
_cell.length_c   1.000
_cell.angle_alpha   90.00
_cell.angle_beta   90.00
_cell.angle_gamma   90.00
#
_symmetry.space_group_name_H-M   'P 1'
#
loop_
_entity.id
_entity.type
_entity.pdbx_description
1 polymer ?
#
loop_
_entity_poly.entity_id
_entity_poly.type
_entity_poly.pdbx_seq_one_letter_code
_entity_poly.pdbx_strand_id
1 'polypeptide(L)'
;MKRSKCFCNAVECSNQSIKNGWLCLVILVAVFSRAAAQAHNPIIFADVPDASMIRVGDTYYMSSTTMHMSPGVPIMKSKDLVNWRLINYAYDTLVSNDQMNLEKGKSTYGRGSWASSLRFHNGT
;
A
#
# COMPACT_ATOMS: atom_id res chain seq x y z
N MET A 1 -33.76 69.84 5.47
CA MET A 1 -32.78 69.55 4.40
C MET A 1 -31.37 69.53 4.98
N LYS A 2 -30.87 68.39 5.48
CA LYS A 2 -29.45 68.17 5.80
C LYS A 2 -29.14 66.68 5.59
N ARG A 3 -28.52 66.34 4.45
CA ARG A 3 -27.97 65.02 4.14
C ARG A 3 -26.51 65.02 4.63
N SER A 4 -26.23 64.37 5.76
CA SER A 4 -24.87 64.03 6.17
C SER A 4 -24.44 62.76 5.43
N LYS A 5 -23.51 62.91 4.49
CA LYS A 5 -22.79 61.80 3.88
C LYS A 5 -21.87 61.19 4.94
N CYS A 6 -22.13 59.95 5.34
CA CYS A 6 -21.12 59.12 6.00
C CYS A 6 -20.04 58.79 4.97
N PHE A 7 -18.87 59.41 5.11
CA PHE A 7 -17.65 59.00 4.45
C PHE A 7 -17.12 57.77 5.21
N CYS A 8 -17.42 56.56 4.74
CA CYS A 8 -16.68 55.37 5.15
C CYS A 8 -15.29 55.44 4.50
N ASN A 9 -14.24 55.47 5.32
CA ASN A 9 -12.85 55.44 4.86
C ASN A 9 -12.56 54.10 4.16
N ALA A 10 -12.08 54.15 2.92
CA ALA A 10 -11.71 52.97 2.13
C ALA A 10 -10.58 52.12 2.77
N VAL A 11 -9.85 52.68 3.73
CA VAL A 11 -8.74 52.02 4.43
C VAL A 11 -9.23 50.90 5.37
N GLU A 12 -10.37 51.08 6.04
CA GLU A 12 -10.94 50.06 6.94
C GLU A 12 -11.53 48.86 6.19
N CYS A 13 -11.95 49.04 4.94
CA CYS A 13 -12.49 47.97 4.10
C CYS A 13 -11.40 47.02 3.58
N SER A 14 -10.15 47.50 3.42
CA SER A 14 -9.01 46.68 2.96
C SER A 14 -8.50 45.70 4.01
N ASN A 15 -8.53 46.08 5.30
CA ASN A 15 -8.03 45.26 6.40
C ASN A 15 -8.95 44.09 6.78
N GLN A 16 -10.25 44.18 6.45
CA GLN A 16 -11.20 43.08 6.67
C GLN A 16 -11.06 41.98 5.60
N SER A 17 -10.58 42.32 4.40
CA SER A 17 -10.34 41.36 3.30
C SER A 17 -9.12 40.47 3.57
N ILE A 18 -8.05 41.03 4.15
CA ILE A 18 -6.80 40.30 4.44
C ILE A 18 -6.96 39.33 5.63
N LYS A 19 -7.71 39.72 6.67
CA LYS A 19 -7.99 38.84 7.83
C LYS A 19 -8.81 37.60 7.45
N ASN A 20 -9.69 37.71 6.46
CA ASN A 20 -10.52 36.61 5.97
C ASN A 20 -9.78 35.67 5.02
N GLY A 21 -8.75 36.15 4.31
CA GLY A 21 -7.92 35.34 3.43
C GLY A 21 -7.04 34.33 4.16
N TRP A 22 -6.46 34.73 5.31
CA TRP A 22 -5.62 33.84 6.11
C TRP A 22 -6.43 32.75 6.81
N LEU A 23 -7.65 33.09 7.27
CA LEU A 23 -8.58 32.13 7.86
C LEU A 23 -9.07 31.09 6.82
N CYS A 24 -9.35 31.51 5.59
CA CYS A 24 -9.65 30.61 4.47
C CYS A 24 -8.47 29.70 4.10
N LEU A 25 -7.23 30.21 4.14
CA LEU A 25 -6.03 29.42 3.87
C LEU A 25 -5.79 28.35 4.94
N VAL A 26 -6.00 28.68 6.21
CA VAL A 26 -5.87 27.73 7.35
C VAL A 26 -6.96 26.65 7.29
N ILE A 27 -8.20 27.02 6.93
CA ILE A 27 -9.29 26.04 6.73
C ILE A 27 -8.99 25.13 5.53
N LEU A 28 -8.46 25.68 4.42
CA LEU A 28 -8.02 24.89 3.27
C LEU A 28 -6.93 23.87 3.67
N VAL A 29 -5.96 24.26 4.50
CA VAL A 29 -4.90 23.36 4.99
C VAL A 29 -5.42 22.31 5.97
N ALA A 30 -6.37 22.64 6.84
CA ALA A 30 -6.95 21.70 7.81
C ALA A 30 -7.78 20.58 7.16
N VAL A 31 -8.46 20.88 6.03
CA VAL A 31 -9.27 19.91 5.26
C VAL A 31 -8.39 18.84 4.56
N PHE A 32 -7.09 19.05 4.41
CA PHE A 32 -6.16 18.05 3.87
C PHE A 32 -5.67 17.01 4.90
N SER A 33 -6.20 17.01 6.11
CA SER A 33 -5.98 15.91 7.06
C SER A 33 -6.69 14.66 6.54
N ARG A 34 -6.03 13.88 5.68
CA ARG A 34 -6.50 12.54 5.29
C ARG A 34 -6.61 11.73 6.57
N ALA A 35 -7.83 11.49 7.04
CA ALA A 35 -8.07 10.44 8.01
C ALA A 35 -7.46 9.17 7.42
N ALA A 36 -6.47 8.60 8.10
CA ALA A 36 -5.90 7.33 7.70
C ALA A 36 -7.05 6.32 7.64
N ALA A 37 -7.28 5.71 6.47
CA ALA A 37 -8.30 4.70 6.32
C ALA A 37 -8.03 3.60 7.37
N GLN A 38 -9.00 3.37 8.24
CA GLN A 38 -8.86 2.36 9.28
C GLN A 38 -8.75 0.99 8.60
N ALA A 39 -7.70 0.25 8.91
CA ALA A 39 -7.50 -1.10 8.38
C ALA A 39 -8.66 -2.00 8.81
N HIS A 40 -9.20 -2.80 7.88
CA HIS A 40 -10.26 -3.76 8.15
C HIS A 40 -9.81 -5.16 7.75
N ASN A 41 -10.08 -6.13 8.61
CA ASN A 41 -9.77 -7.52 8.33
C ASN A 41 -10.89 -8.18 7.53
N PRO A 42 -10.57 -9.07 6.58
CA PRO A 42 -9.22 -9.50 6.21
C PRO A 42 -8.48 -8.45 5.36
N ILE A 43 -7.19 -8.24 5.65
CA ILE A 43 -6.35 -7.26 4.95
C ILE A 43 -6.19 -7.62 3.47
N ILE A 44 -5.96 -8.90 3.19
CA ILE A 44 -5.90 -9.46 1.85
C ILE A 44 -7.03 -10.47 1.74
N PHE A 45 -8.04 -10.18 0.91
CA PHE A 45 -9.15 -11.10 0.66
C PHE A 45 -8.85 -11.94 -0.59
N ALA A 46 -7.77 -12.71 -0.53
CA ALA A 46 -7.28 -13.58 -1.59
C ALA A 46 -6.51 -14.77 -1.00
N ASP A 47 -6.16 -15.74 -1.85
CA ASP A 47 -5.39 -16.93 -1.45
C ASP A 47 -3.90 -16.58 -1.28
N VAL A 48 -3.51 -16.30 -0.04
CA VAL A 48 -2.13 -16.00 0.37
C VAL A 48 -1.78 -16.84 1.61
N PRO A 49 -1.54 -18.15 1.44
CA PRO A 49 -1.23 -19.03 2.55
C PRO A 49 0.24 -18.91 2.99
N ASP A 50 0.55 -19.43 4.19
CA ASP A 50 1.90 -19.55 4.75
C ASP A 50 2.75 -18.28 4.71
N ALA A 51 2.17 -17.14 5.12
CA ALA A 51 2.85 -15.85 5.08
C ALA A 51 4.12 -15.83 5.96
N SER A 52 5.28 -15.55 5.35
CA SER A 52 6.52 -15.24 6.06
C SER A 52 6.89 -13.78 5.85
N MET A 53 6.91 -13.00 6.92
CA MET A 53 7.09 -11.54 6.86
C MET A 53 8.37 -11.06 7.53
N ILE A 54 8.97 -10.05 6.92
CA ILE A 54 10.09 -9.28 7.48
C ILE A 54 9.92 -7.78 7.20
N ARG A 55 10.64 -6.96 7.97
CA ARG A 55 10.76 -5.53 7.73
C ARG A 55 12.22 -5.18 7.45
N VAL A 56 12.47 -4.43 6.39
CA VAL A 56 13.79 -3.87 6.07
C VAL A 56 13.63 -2.37 5.92
N GLY A 57 14.19 -1.61 6.87
CA GLY A 57 14.01 -0.17 6.98
C GLY A 57 12.55 0.22 7.22
N ASP A 58 11.98 0.96 6.29
CA ASP A 58 10.60 1.47 6.29
C ASP A 58 9.66 0.62 5.40
N THR A 59 10.09 -0.58 4.99
CA THR A 59 9.36 -1.44 4.06
C THR A 59 9.14 -2.82 4.64
N TYR A 60 7.92 -3.34 4.48
CA TYR A 60 7.54 -4.71 4.81
C TYR A 60 7.58 -5.59 3.56
N TYR A 61 8.07 -6.80 3.72
CA TYR A 61 8.10 -7.83 2.70
C TYR A 61 7.41 -9.08 3.23
N MET A 62 6.73 -9.80 2.34
CA MET A 62 6.04 -11.04 2.65
C MET A 62 6.30 -12.06 1.53
N SER A 63 6.64 -13.29 1.88
CA SER A 63 6.55 -14.44 0.98
C SER A 63 5.31 -15.27 1.30
N SER A 64 4.78 -15.98 0.30
CA SER A 64 3.62 -16.88 0.43
C SER A 64 3.82 -18.15 -0.41
N THR A 65 3.00 -19.17 -0.17
CA THR A 65 3.04 -20.48 -0.84
C THR A 65 2.11 -20.50 -2.05
N THR A 66 2.56 -21.07 -3.17
CA THR A 66 1.73 -21.30 -4.38
C THR A 66 1.76 -22.75 -4.89
N MET A 67 2.37 -23.68 -4.14
CA MET A 67 2.43 -25.11 -4.44
C MET A 67 2.98 -25.42 -5.84
N HIS A 68 2.09 -25.77 -6.77
CA HIS A 68 2.39 -26.27 -8.10
C HIS A 68 2.32 -25.18 -9.18
N MET A 69 2.00 -23.94 -8.81
CA MET A 69 1.98 -22.81 -9.74
C MET A 69 3.42 -22.42 -10.14
N SER A 70 3.55 -21.95 -11.37
CA SER A 70 4.82 -21.48 -11.95
C SER A 70 4.57 -20.12 -12.63
N PRO A 71 5.27 -19.03 -12.25
CA PRO A 71 6.34 -18.90 -11.25
C PRO A 71 5.86 -19.10 -9.80
N GLY A 72 6.79 -19.41 -8.89
CA GLY A 72 6.46 -19.82 -7.52
C GLY A 72 7.09 -18.97 -6.40
N VAL A 73 6.51 -19.08 -5.21
CA VAL A 73 6.87 -18.31 -4.00
C VAL A 73 6.80 -16.79 -4.26
N PRO A 74 5.58 -16.23 -4.36
CA PRO A 74 5.38 -14.80 -4.56
C PRO A 74 5.97 -13.99 -3.41
N ILE A 75 6.65 -12.90 -3.75
CA ILE A 75 7.20 -11.90 -2.84
C ILE A 75 6.39 -10.62 -3.01
N MET A 76 5.75 -10.17 -1.93
CA MET A 76 4.97 -8.96 -1.87
C MET A 76 5.64 -7.90 -1.00
N LYS A 77 5.28 -6.64 -1.24
CA LYS A 77 5.80 -5.47 -0.53
C LYS A 77 4.67 -4.57 -0.06
N SER A 78 4.84 -4.01 1.13
CA SER A 78 3.96 -2.99 1.71
C SER A 78 4.76 -1.93 2.47
N LYS A 79 4.19 -0.73 2.64
CA LYS A 79 4.72 0.34 3.51
C LYS A 79 3.92 0.49 4.81
N ASP A 80 2.70 -0.04 4.84
CA ASP A 80 1.69 0.23 5.87
C ASP A 80 1.06 -1.05 6.45
N LEU A 81 1.54 -2.24 6.04
CA LEU A 81 0.98 -3.57 6.38
C LEU A 81 -0.44 -3.83 5.85
N VAL A 82 -1.04 -2.88 5.14
CA VAL A 82 -2.42 -2.97 4.63
C VAL A 82 -2.43 -3.12 3.12
N ASN A 83 -1.74 -2.22 2.43
CA ASN A 83 -1.68 -2.19 0.98
C ASN A 83 -0.47 -3.00 0.50
N TRP A 84 -0.74 -4.19 -0.02
CA TRP A 84 0.27 -5.11 -0.53
C TRP A 84 0.31 -5.12 -2.05
N ARG A 85 1.52 -5.21 -2.60
CA ARG A 85 1.73 -5.41 -4.04
C ARG A 85 2.72 -6.53 -4.28
N LEU A 86 2.46 -7.37 -5.26
CA LEU A 86 3.41 -8.36 -5.75
C LEU A 86 4.59 -7.63 -6.41
N ILE A 87 5.82 -8.03 -6.07
CA ILE A 87 7.04 -7.42 -6.62
C ILE A 87 7.95 -8.42 -7.32
N ASN A 88 7.92 -9.70 -6.94
CA ASN A 88 8.75 -10.72 -7.57
C ASN A 88 8.25 -12.14 -7.22
N TYR A 89 8.87 -13.15 -7.82
CA TYR A 89 8.79 -14.56 -7.45
C TYR A 89 10.20 -15.09 -7.14
N ALA A 90 10.30 -16.18 -6.38
CA ALA A 90 11.62 -16.76 -6.06
C ALA A 90 12.20 -17.57 -7.24
N TYR A 91 11.34 -18.16 -8.07
CA TYR A 91 11.75 -18.93 -9.25
C TYR A 91 10.69 -18.89 -10.36
N ASP A 92 11.14 -19.07 -11.61
CA ASP A 92 10.25 -19.20 -12.78
C ASP A 92 9.72 -20.62 -12.95
N THR A 93 10.57 -21.62 -12.75
CA THR A 93 10.22 -23.05 -12.80
C THR A 93 10.94 -23.78 -11.68
N LEU A 94 10.20 -24.55 -10.87
CA LEU A 94 10.76 -25.22 -9.69
C LEU A 94 11.80 -26.29 -10.07
N VAL A 95 11.43 -27.16 -11.01
CA VAL A 95 12.26 -28.24 -11.55
C VAL A 95 11.66 -28.70 -12.89
N SER A 96 12.51 -29.07 -13.84
CA SER A 96 12.05 -29.67 -15.10
C SER A 96 12.03 -31.19 -14.98
N ASN A 97 10.83 -31.77 -14.88
CA ASN A 97 10.60 -33.21 -14.85
C ASN A 97 9.19 -33.54 -15.35
N ASP A 98 8.91 -34.82 -15.63
CA ASP A 98 7.60 -35.26 -16.12
C ASP A 98 6.43 -34.78 -15.23
N GLN A 99 6.62 -34.69 -13.90
CA GLN A 99 5.55 -34.35 -12.94
C GLN A 99 5.20 -32.85 -12.92
N MET A 100 6.19 -31.97 -12.98
CA MET A 100 6.00 -30.52 -13.03
C MET A 100 5.64 -30.04 -14.44
N ASN A 101 6.10 -30.74 -15.48
CA ASN A 101 5.77 -30.41 -16.88
C ASN A 101 4.40 -30.95 -17.32
N LEU A 102 3.69 -31.68 -16.46
CA LEU A 102 2.42 -32.34 -16.78
C LEU A 102 2.52 -33.32 -17.97
N GLU A 103 3.65 -34.03 -18.07
CA GLU A 103 3.93 -34.97 -19.15
C GLU A 103 3.63 -36.43 -18.73
N LYS A 104 3.39 -37.29 -19.73
CA LYS A 104 3.17 -38.74 -19.54
C LYS A 104 2.05 -39.06 -18.53
N GLY A 105 1.05 -38.19 -18.44
CA GLY A 105 -0.07 -38.32 -17.50
C GLY A 105 0.29 -38.14 -16.03
N LYS A 106 1.49 -37.62 -15.71
CA LYS A 106 1.91 -37.34 -14.34
C LYS A 106 1.55 -35.90 -13.95
N SER A 107 1.32 -35.68 -12.66
CA SER A 107 1.02 -34.34 -12.12
C SER A 107 1.55 -34.17 -10.69
N THR A 108 1.51 -32.93 -10.21
CA THR A 108 2.02 -32.51 -8.90
C THR A 108 1.02 -31.62 -8.14
N TYR A 109 -0.27 -31.73 -8.45
CA TYR A 109 -1.31 -30.91 -7.80
C TYR A 109 -1.27 -31.06 -6.27
N GLY A 110 -1.35 -29.95 -5.55
CA GLY A 110 -1.20 -29.90 -4.09
C GLY A 110 0.24 -30.13 -3.57
N ARG A 111 1.23 -30.23 -4.45
CA ARG A 111 2.66 -30.39 -4.12
C ARG A 111 3.49 -29.28 -4.76
N GLY A 112 4.80 -29.30 -4.57
CA GLY A 112 5.73 -28.28 -5.07
C GLY A 112 6.31 -27.44 -3.93
N SER A 113 6.38 -26.12 -4.09
CA SER A 113 6.87 -25.24 -3.03
C SER A 113 5.84 -25.13 -1.90
N TRP A 114 6.21 -25.47 -0.68
CA TRP A 114 5.39 -25.33 0.53
C TRP A 114 5.84 -24.11 1.36
N ALA A 115 5.40 -24.04 2.63
CA ALA A 115 5.68 -22.94 3.55
C ALA A 115 7.13 -22.43 3.45
N SER A 116 7.24 -21.15 3.09
CA SER A 116 8.52 -20.48 2.88
C SER A 116 9.01 -19.77 4.15
N SER A 117 10.30 -19.44 4.19
CA SER A 117 10.87 -18.57 5.23
C SER A 117 11.71 -17.48 4.57
N LEU A 118 11.29 -16.22 4.74
CA LEU A 118 12.00 -15.06 4.20
C LEU A 118 12.81 -14.37 5.31
N ARG A 119 14.08 -14.07 5.03
CA ARG A 119 15.00 -13.37 5.95
C ARG A 119 15.83 -12.36 5.19
N PHE A 120 16.33 -11.36 5.91
CA PHE A 120 17.29 -10.39 5.43
C PHE A 120 18.43 -10.28 6.43
N HIS A 121 19.66 -10.36 5.95
CA HIS A 121 20.87 -10.32 6.74
C HIS A 121 22.01 -9.68 5.93
N ASN A 122 22.66 -8.65 6.48
CA ASN A 122 23.85 -8.00 5.90
C ASN A 122 23.73 -7.59 4.42
N GLY A 123 22.55 -7.15 3.97
CA GLY A 123 22.33 -6.73 2.59
C GLY A 123 21.83 -7.82 1.64
N THR A 124 21.62 -9.04 2.14
CA THR A 124 21.10 -10.19 1.39
C THR A 124 19.82 -10.75 1.98
#